data_AF-A0A956DXK4-F1
#
_entry.id   AF-A0A956DXK4-F1
#
_cell.length_a   1.000
_cell.length_b   1.000
_cell.length_c   1.000
_cell.angle_alpha   90.00
_cell.angle_beta   90.00
_cell.angle_gamma   90.00
#
_symmetry.space_group_name_H-M   'P 1'
#
loop_
_entity.id
_entity.type
_entity.pdbx_description
1 polymer ?
#
loop_
_entity_poly.entity_id
_entity_poly.type
_entity_poly.pdbx_seq_one_letter_code
_entity_poly.pdbx_strand_id
1 'polypeptide(L)'
;MATREHFLARLLELPRVQSKDVRRGIFRQSIAALGMGDQNRAPLALAGVDPKALARSIQIAQSDGLFNDLDFLAPSPVSVALYQIAAALPLGAERRVIGRKVLTYLYQGNAETFCTLASRMALGSTRPLSGAGVRARVSIATSLRNNADSACDRMALAFVTRRELAHDWVNANATGSLPDRRLAGRLMERAAREAVKRVESGDVYPLRAFHAVATGGGLIPRHETVAPAWHALLADRETLVWRHVAVARGLLSTVLPPLADEIKDGLRPNLSPTEWRRAATSLVSRIAVNREAGLRDAMLLLDGPLLQHDPGIAMAMVWGLAPVAEVEPEAAEELVEAIAAAMPISIADSLVELRGQVRGFGAQAAEICARSLRQSLGEPELDDGLSALARSILDDLEGEETSSFATAVNAALEAFGEEGTVAAHALAEQALALASERVAELESLEVDYHGGVGTAAPRRRAMTLLRDIDTALLE
;
A
#
# COMPACT_ATOMS: atom_id res chain seq x y z
N MET A 1 8.45 24.94 17.80
CA MET A 1 8.38 25.99 16.75
C MET A 1 9.60 26.92 16.75
N ALA A 2 10.02 27.50 17.88
CA ALA A 2 11.15 28.45 17.97
C ALA A 2 12.51 27.97 17.40
N THR A 3 12.81 26.67 17.47
CA THR A 3 14.10 26.11 16.99
C THR A 3 14.20 26.06 15.46
N ARG A 4 13.08 25.85 14.75
CA ARG A 4 13.07 25.70 13.28
C ARG A 4 13.28 27.05 12.59
N GLU A 5 12.56 28.08 13.03
CA GLU A 5 12.73 29.45 12.53
C GLU A 5 14.15 29.96 12.76
N HIS A 6 14.76 29.60 13.90
CA HIS A 6 16.15 29.89 14.20
C HIS A 6 17.10 29.26 13.17
N PHE A 7 16.97 27.97 12.85
CA PHE A 7 17.85 27.33 11.85
C PHE A 7 17.63 27.86 10.43
N LEU A 8 16.41 28.27 10.08
CA LEU A 8 16.11 28.88 8.78
C LEU A 8 16.68 30.29 8.66
N ALA A 9 16.62 31.09 9.73
CA ALA A 9 17.27 32.38 9.79
C ALA A 9 18.79 32.26 9.61
N ARG A 10 19.40 31.26 10.27
CA ARG A 10 20.84 30.97 10.16
C ARG A 10 21.25 30.55 8.74
N LEU A 11 20.38 29.86 8.00
CA LEU A 11 20.63 29.53 6.59
C LEU A 11 20.79 30.81 5.73
N LEU A 12 20.00 31.84 6.01
CA LEU A 12 20.07 33.14 5.30
C LEU A 12 21.32 33.96 5.66
N GLU A 13 22.01 33.60 6.74
CA GLU A 13 23.23 34.25 7.21
C GLU A 13 24.51 33.65 6.61
N LEU A 14 24.45 32.54 5.86
CA LEU A 14 25.63 31.90 5.27
C LEU A 14 26.61 32.87 4.58
N PRO A 15 26.16 33.88 3.79
CA PRO A 15 27.07 34.84 3.16
C PRO A 15 27.86 35.72 4.15
N ARG A 16 27.41 35.85 5.41
CA ARG A 16 28.06 36.66 6.45
C ARG A 16 29.06 35.87 7.28
N VAL A 17 29.05 34.55 7.18
CA VAL A 17 29.92 33.67 7.97
C VAL A 17 31.22 33.43 7.20
N GLN A 18 32.35 33.83 7.77
CA GLN A 18 33.66 33.73 7.10
C GLN A 18 34.25 32.31 7.11
N SER A 19 34.09 31.58 8.21
CA SER A 19 34.62 30.21 8.34
C SER A 19 33.78 29.19 7.58
N LYS A 20 34.45 28.40 6.71
CA LYS A 20 33.82 27.32 5.93
C LYS A 20 33.25 26.21 6.83
N ASP A 21 33.92 25.88 7.93
CA ASP A 21 33.47 24.84 8.86
C ASP A 21 32.21 25.27 9.62
N VAL A 22 32.14 26.55 10.00
CA VAL A 22 30.94 27.12 10.62
C VAL A 22 29.77 27.15 9.62
N ARG A 23 30.03 27.52 8.35
CA ARG A 23 29.01 27.43 7.28
C ARG A 23 28.52 26.00 7.08
N ARG A 24 29.41 25.01 7.09
CA ARG A 24 29.04 23.58 7.02
C ARG A 24 28.15 23.17 8.18
N GLY A 25 28.50 23.53 9.41
CA GLY A 25 27.69 23.23 10.60
C GLY A 25 26.28 23.84 10.52
N ILE A 26 26.18 25.13 10.16
CA ILE A 26 24.90 25.81 9.95
C ILE A 26 24.09 25.12 8.86
N PHE A 27 24.70 24.87 7.70
CA PHE A 27 24.02 24.21 6.59
C PHE A 27 23.46 22.85 6.98
N ARG A 28 24.26 21.99 7.63
CA ARG A 28 23.81 20.67 8.08
C ARG A 28 22.61 20.75 9.03
N GLN A 29 22.65 21.67 9.99
CA GLN A 29 21.54 21.91 10.91
C GLN A 29 20.30 22.41 10.19
N SER A 30 20.44 23.34 9.24
CA SER A 30 19.32 23.85 8.44
C SER A 30 18.71 22.77 7.54
N ILE A 31 19.52 21.92 6.89
CA ILE A 31 19.04 20.78 6.09
C ILE A 31 18.31 19.77 6.97
N ALA A 32 18.85 19.43 8.14
CA ALA A 32 18.17 18.54 9.09
C ALA A 32 16.82 19.14 9.55
N ALA A 33 16.80 20.41 9.93
CA ALA A 33 15.57 21.10 10.35
C ALA A 33 14.53 21.21 9.23
N LEU A 34 14.97 21.38 7.97
CA LEU A 34 14.10 21.37 6.80
C LEU A 34 13.55 19.98 6.51
N GLY A 35 14.39 18.95 6.56
CA GLY A 35 14.01 17.55 6.30
C GLY A 35 13.05 16.99 7.34
N MET A 36 13.21 17.41 8.60
CA MET A 36 12.31 17.09 9.72
C MET A 36 11.04 17.93 9.76
N GLY A 37 10.91 18.92 8.85
CA GLY A 37 9.81 19.88 8.85
C GLY A 37 8.45 19.19 8.93
N ASP A 38 7.57 19.69 9.80
CA ASP A 38 6.30 19.06 10.21
C ASP A 38 5.71 18.11 9.17
N GLN A 39 5.70 16.81 9.47
CA GLN A 39 5.03 15.79 8.65
C GLN A 39 3.53 16.08 8.48
N ASN A 40 2.99 16.92 9.37
CA ASN A 40 1.61 17.36 9.39
C ASN A 40 1.48 18.84 9.02
N ARG A 41 1.11 19.08 7.76
CA ARG A 41 0.44 20.31 7.25
C ARG A 41 1.12 21.67 7.38
N ALA A 42 2.31 21.81 7.95
CA ALA A 42 2.97 23.11 7.91
C ALA A 42 3.20 23.56 6.44
N PRO A 43 3.02 24.86 6.12
CA PRO A 43 3.51 25.43 4.87
C PRO A 43 4.97 25.01 4.63
N LEU A 44 5.41 25.00 3.36
CA LEU A 44 6.84 24.82 3.06
C LEU A 44 7.63 25.73 4.01
N ALA A 45 8.65 25.23 4.71
CA ALA A 45 9.28 25.98 5.81
C ALA A 45 9.82 27.34 5.38
N LEU A 46 10.13 27.46 4.10
CA LEU A 46 10.70 28.62 3.45
C LEU A 46 9.63 29.51 2.79
N ALA A 47 8.34 29.26 3.04
CA ALA A 47 7.26 30.14 2.60
C ALA A 47 7.42 31.52 3.27
N GLY A 48 7.46 32.59 2.47
CA GLY A 48 7.63 33.96 2.95
C GLY A 48 9.09 34.41 3.16
N VAL A 49 10.08 33.53 2.95
CA VAL A 49 11.50 33.89 2.97
C VAL A 49 11.86 34.72 1.73
N ASP A 50 12.73 35.74 1.85
CA ASP A 50 13.25 36.51 0.71
C ASP A 50 13.97 35.58 -0.28
N PRO A 51 13.42 35.36 -1.50
CA PRO A 51 14.00 34.44 -2.47
C PRO A 51 15.41 34.86 -2.92
N LYS A 52 15.74 36.16 -2.91
CA LYS A 52 17.06 36.67 -3.29
C LYS A 52 18.09 36.41 -2.20
N ALA A 53 17.72 36.57 -0.92
CA ALA A 53 18.59 36.22 0.20
C ALA A 53 18.88 34.72 0.23
N LEU A 54 17.86 33.89 0.03
CA LEU A 54 18.03 32.44 -0.07
C LEU A 54 18.95 32.07 -1.23
N ALA A 55 18.76 32.64 -2.42
CA ALA A 55 19.61 32.37 -3.57
C ALA A 55 21.10 32.66 -3.30
N ARG A 56 21.42 33.78 -2.63
CA ARG A 56 22.80 34.10 -2.23
C ARG A 56 23.38 33.06 -1.27
N SER A 57 22.63 32.64 -0.25
CA SER A 57 23.05 31.59 0.67
C SER A 57 23.30 30.26 -0.03
N ILE A 58 22.42 29.88 -0.97
CA ILE A 58 22.55 28.65 -1.74
C ILE A 58 23.76 28.70 -2.67
N GLN A 59 24.03 29.85 -3.29
CA GLN A 59 25.22 30.03 -4.13
C GLN A 59 26.51 29.79 -3.33
N ILE A 60 26.60 30.33 -2.10
CA ILE A 60 27.73 30.10 -1.20
C ILE A 60 27.84 28.61 -0.81
N ALA A 61 26.72 27.99 -0.42
CA ALA A 61 26.69 26.56 -0.09
C ALA A 61 27.14 25.67 -1.28
N GLN A 62 26.78 26.07 -2.50
CA GLN A 62 27.18 25.39 -3.71
C GLN A 62 28.68 25.58 -4.00
N SER A 63 29.21 26.80 -3.88
CA SER A 63 30.66 27.05 -4.06
C SER A 63 31.51 26.32 -3.03
N ASP A 64 30.99 26.14 -1.80
CA ASP A 64 31.66 25.39 -0.75
C ASP A 64 31.59 23.87 -0.93
N GLY A 65 30.75 23.37 -1.85
CA GLY A 65 30.54 21.95 -2.12
C GLY A 65 29.58 21.26 -1.15
N LEU A 66 28.80 22.00 -0.36
CA LEU A 66 27.99 21.44 0.74
C LEU A 66 26.87 20.51 0.26
N PHE A 67 26.36 20.71 -0.96
CA PHE A 67 25.35 19.83 -1.57
C PHE A 67 25.88 18.47 -2.04
N ASN A 68 27.19 18.24 -1.96
CA ASN A 68 27.82 16.95 -2.23
C ASN A 68 28.15 16.20 -0.92
N ASP A 69 27.87 16.82 0.24
CA ASP A 69 28.10 16.28 1.58
C ASP A 69 26.76 16.15 2.31
N LEU A 70 25.87 15.30 1.78
CA LEU A 70 24.52 15.10 2.32
C LEU A 70 24.34 13.74 3.03
N ASP A 71 25.35 12.87 2.99
CA ASP A 71 25.31 11.51 3.54
C ASP A 71 25.27 11.46 5.08
N PHE A 72 25.32 12.63 5.74
CA PHE A 72 25.11 12.77 7.18
C PHE A 72 23.63 12.64 7.59
N LEU A 73 22.71 12.55 6.62
CA LEU A 73 21.27 12.33 6.83
C LEU A 73 20.77 11.23 5.89
N ALA A 74 19.69 10.57 6.31
CA ALA A 74 19.00 9.62 5.46
C ALA A 74 18.46 10.28 4.16
N PRO A 75 18.37 9.55 3.04
CA PRO A 75 17.88 10.09 1.77
C PRO A 75 16.50 10.77 1.83
N SER A 76 15.57 10.19 2.60
CA SER A 76 14.20 10.68 2.78
C SER A 76 14.15 12.15 3.28
N PRO A 77 14.68 12.51 4.47
CA PRO A 77 14.70 13.90 4.94
C PRO A 77 15.55 14.84 4.06
N VAL A 78 16.64 14.35 3.44
CA VAL A 78 17.44 15.14 2.49
C VAL A 78 16.59 15.56 1.29
N SER A 79 15.86 14.62 0.68
CA SER A 79 15.03 14.89 -0.49
C SER A 79 13.97 15.97 -0.21
N VAL A 80 13.37 15.94 0.97
CA VAL A 80 12.38 16.92 1.46
C VAL A 80 13.01 18.29 1.66
N ALA A 81 14.20 18.36 2.26
CA ALA A 81 14.91 19.62 2.45
C ALA A 81 15.28 20.27 1.12
N LEU A 82 15.82 19.48 0.17
CA LEU A 82 16.16 19.95 -1.16
C LEU A 82 14.93 20.42 -1.94
N TYR A 83 13.81 19.71 -1.84
CA TYR A 83 12.55 20.12 -2.46
C TYR A 83 12.05 21.47 -1.92
N GLN A 84 12.08 21.65 -0.60
CA GLN A 84 11.69 22.92 0.02
C GLN A 84 12.58 24.08 -0.44
N ILE A 85 13.90 23.88 -0.52
CA ILE A 85 14.82 24.89 -1.04
C ILE A 85 14.51 25.18 -2.52
N ALA A 86 14.37 24.15 -3.34
CA ALA A 86 14.07 24.32 -4.77
C ALA A 86 12.74 25.04 -5.03
N ALA A 87 11.72 24.80 -4.20
CA ALA A 87 10.43 25.44 -4.29
C ALA A 87 10.46 26.93 -3.89
N ALA A 88 11.31 27.30 -2.94
CA ALA A 88 11.47 28.68 -2.47
C ALA A 88 12.42 29.53 -3.34
N LEU A 89 13.26 28.91 -4.17
CA LEU A 89 14.18 29.62 -5.04
C LEU A 89 13.48 30.25 -6.27
N PRO A 90 13.94 31.43 -6.73
CA PRO A 90 13.52 31.98 -8.01
C PRO A 90 13.98 31.07 -9.17
N LEU A 91 13.38 31.25 -10.34
CA LEU A 91 13.85 30.58 -11.56
C LEU A 91 15.29 31.04 -11.86
N GLY A 92 16.23 30.09 -11.87
CA GLY A 92 17.66 30.38 -11.96
C GLY A 92 18.53 29.12 -12.02
N ALA A 93 19.85 29.30 -12.07
CA ALA A 93 20.80 28.20 -12.15
C ALA A 93 20.79 27.34 -10.86
N GLU A 94 20.71 28.00 -9.71
CA GLU A 94 20.67 27.41 -8.38
C GLU A 94 19.47 26.48 -8.23
N ARG A 95 18.27 26.97 -8.62
CA ARG A 95 17.05 26.16 -8.62
C ARG A 95 17.15 24.95 -9.54
N ARG A 96 17.77 25.08 -10.71
CA ARG A 96 17.96 23.96 -11.64
C ARG A 96 18.90 22.89 -11.06
N VAL A 97 19.99 23.30 -10.41
CA VAL A 97 20.96 22.37 -9.80
C VAL A 97 20.29 21.56 -8.69
N ILE A 98 19.60 22.24 -7.77
CA ILE A 98 18.88 21.56 -6.67
C ILE A 98 17.72 20.73 -7.23
N GLY A 99 16.97 21.27 -8.19
CA GLY A 99 15.88 20.57 -8.85
C GLY A 99 16.32 19.24 -9.48
N ARG A 100 17.50 19.17 -10.11
CA ARG A 100 18.05 17.90 -10.62
C ARG A 100 18.33 16.88 -9.52
N LYS A 101 18.86 17.32 -8.36
CA LYS A 101 19.05 16.42 -7.21
C LYS A 101 17.70 15.91 -6.67
N VAL A 102 16.70 16.79 -6.57
CA VAL A 102 15.32 16.39 -6.18
C VAL A 102 14.76 15.34 -7.15
N LEU A 103 14.91 15.54 -8.46
CA LEU A 103 14.49 14.55 -9.46
C LEU A 103 15.27 13.23 -9.34
N THR A 104 16.55 13.29 -8.99
CA THR A 104 17.35 12.08 -8.75
C THR A 104 16.74 11.27 -7.59
N TYR A 105 16.42 11.90 -6.46
CA TYR A 105 15.72 11.22 -5.36
C TYR A 105 14.32 10.72 -5.75
N LEU A 106 13.57 11.49 -6.55
CA LEU A 106 12.24 11.09 -7.02
C LEU A 106 12.28 9.84 -7.91
N TYR A 107 13.29 9.70 -8.76
CA TYR A 107 13.38 8.62 -9.74
C TYR A 107 14.26 7.44 -9.30
N GLN A 108 15.22 7.65 -8.40
CA GLN A 108 16.17 6.61 -8.00
C GLN A 108 16.02 6.19 -6.54
N GLY A 109 15.37 7.02 -5.71
CA GLY A 109 15.17 6.72 -4.30
C GLY A 109 14.38 5.42 -4.07
N ASN A 110 14.55 4.88 -2.88
CA ASN A 110 13.73 3.78 -2.36
C ASN A 110 12.31 4.26 -2.05
N ALA A 111 11.45 3.31 -1.68
CA ALA A 111 10.03 3.56 -1.45
C ALA A 111 9.78 4.66 -0.41
N GLU A 112 10.50 4.67 0.72
CA GLU A 112 10.34 5.68 1.76
C GLU A 112 10.67 7.08 1.24
N THR A 113 11.81 7.21 0.54
CA THR A 113 12.26 8.48 -0.04
C THR A 113 11.28 8.97 -1.10
N PHE A 114 10.84 8.08 -1.99
CA PHE A 114 9.87 8.39 -3.03
C PHE A 114 8.55 8.85 -2.44
N CYS A 115 7.94 8.07 -1.55
CA CYS A 115 6.62 8.38 -0.96
C CYS A 115 6.67 9.66 -0.13
N THR A 116 7.73 9.89 0.65
CA THR A 116 7.90 11.10 1.44
C THR A 116 7.99 12.33 0.53
N LEU A 117 8.78 12.25 -0.54
CA LEU A 117 8.92 13.34 -1.50
C LEU A 117 7.63 13.58 -2.29
N ALA A 118 6.99 12.52 -2.79
CA ALA A 118 5.72 12.58 -3.52
C ALA A 118 4.60 13.19 -2.68
N SER A 119 4.51 12.83 -1.38
CA SER A 119 3.60 13.46 -0.42
C SER A 119 3.83 14.98 -0.35
N ARG A 120 5.09 15.42 -0.26
CA ARG A 120 5.42 16.86 -0.21
C ARG A 120 5.14 17.57 -1.52
N MET A 121 5.37 16.92 -2.65
CA MET A 121 5.01 17.44 -3.97
C MET A 121 3.50 17.60 -4.09
N ALA A 122 2.71 16.60 -3.69
CA ALA A 122 1.24 16.64 -3.72
C ALA A 122 0.65 17.84 -2.96
N LEU A 123 1.29 18.26 -1.86
CA LEU A 123 0.87 19.43 -1.10
C LEU A 123 1.19 20.77 -1.79
N GLY A 124 2.21 20.81 -2.65
CA GLY A 124 2.71 22.03 -3.31
C GLY A 124 2.38 22.15 -4.81
N SER A 125 2.74 21.15 -5.62
CA SER A 125 2.55 21.12 -7.08
C SER A 125 2.26 19.70 -7.56
N THR A 126 1.20 19.54 -8.35
CA THR A 126 0.74 18.26 -8.90
C THR A 126 1.49 17.86 -10.18
N ARG A 127 2.07 18.82 -10.91
CA ARG A 127 2.72 18.61 -12.21
C ARG A 127 3.82 17.54 -12.24
N PRO A 128 4.72 17.43 -11.24
CA PRO A 128 5.75 16.38 -11.25
C PRO A 128 5.20 14.96 -11.11
N LEU A 129 3.95 14.81 -10.65
CA LEU A 129 3.39 13.51 -10.28
C LEU A 129 2.69 12.81 -11.46
N SER A 130 2.38 13.49 -12.56
CA SER A 130 1.59 12.91 -13.64
C SER A 130 2.35 11.97 -14.59
N GLY A 131 3.68 11.95 -14.54
CA GLY A 131 4.51 11.15 -15.45
C GLY A 131 4.36 9.64 -15.25
N ALA A 132 4.46 8.87 -16.34
CA ALA A 132 4.31 7.40 -16.32
C ALA A 132 5.27 6.71 -15.33
N GLY A 133 6.52 7.15 -15.26
CA GLY A 133 7.50 6.62 -14.29
C GLY A 133 7.10 6.86 -12.83
N VAL A 134 6.44 7.98 -12.53
CA VAL A 134 5.93 8.27 -11.18
C VAL A 134 4.69 7.43 -10.90
N ARG A 135 3.77 7.28 -11.87
CA ARG A 135 2.61 6.37 -11.78
C ARG A 135 3.03 4.94 -11.47
N ALA A 136 4.03 4.41 -12.16
CA ALA A 136 4.57 3.08 -11.88
C ALA A 136 5.08 2.96 -10.43
N ARG A 137 5.84 3.97 -9.95
CA ARG A 137 6.35 3.98 -8.57
C ARG A 137 5.26 4.09 -7.52
N VAL A 138 4.22 4.88 -7.75
CA VAL A 138 3.04 4.91 -6.85
C VAL A 138 2.39 3.52 -6.80
N SER A 139 2.19 2.88 -7.96
CA SER A 139 1.62 1.53 -8.00
C SER A 139 2.45 0.52 -7.21
N ILE A 140 3.77 0.49 -7.45
CA ILE A 140 4.69 -0.40 -6.74
C ILE A 140 4.69 -0.07 -5.24
N ALA A 141 4.84 1.19 -4.85
CA ALA A 141 4.87 1.61 -3.46
C ALA A 141 3.60 1.21 -2.68
N THR A 142 2.43 1.32 -3.31
CA THR A 142 1.16 0.88 -2.69
C THR A 142 1.04 -0.63 -2.55
N SER A 143 1.80 -1.39 -3.35
CA SER A 143 1.83 -2.86 -3.36
C SER A 143 2.87 -3.45 -2.42
N LEU A 144 3.77 -2.63 -1.87
CA LEU A 144 4.74 -3.10 -0.88
C LEU A 144 4.03 -3.60 0.38
N ARG A 145 4.72 -4.51 1.09
CA ARG A 145 4.26 -5.02 2.38
C ARG A 145 3.92 -3.87 3.32
N ASN A 146 2.86 -4.07 4.07
CA ASN A 146 2.37 -3.04 4.96
C ASN A 146 3.28 -2.95 6.17
N ASN A 147 3.74 -1.74 6.46
CA ASN A 147 4.38 -1.42 7.72
C ASN A 147 3.51 -0.38 8.43
N ALA A 148 3.27 -0.58 9.72
CA ALA A 148 2.67 0.44 10.57
C ALA A 148 3.53 1.72 10.47
N ASP A 149 2.90 2.83 10.08
CA ASP A 149 3.56 4.12 9.79
C ASP A 149 4.31 4.24 8.45
N SER A 150 3.71 3.73 7.37
CA SER A 150 4.29 3.84 6.04
C SER A 150 4.23 5.27 5.49
N ALA A 151 5.35 5.75 4.91
CA ALA A 151 5.35 6.96 4.08
C ALA A 151 4.35 6.88 2.91
N CYS A 152 3.99 5.66 2.48
CA CYS A 152 2.97 5.44 1.46
C CYS A 152 1.58 5.86 1.92
N ASP A 153 1.22 5.67 3.20
CA ASP A 153 -0.10 6.05 3.73
C ASP A 153 -0.26 7.57 3.72
N ARG A 154 0.79 8.31 4.10
CA ARG A 154 0.87 9.77 3.99
C ARG A 154 0.71 10.25 2.54
N MET A 155 1.35 9.57 1.59
CA MET A 155 1.26 9.89 0.17
C MET A 155 -0.16 9.68 -0.34
N ALA A 156 -0.76 8.53 -0.02
CA ALA A 156 -2.11 8.19 -0.41
C ALA A 156 -3.12 9.22 0.14
N LEU A 157 -3.00 9.61 1.42
CA LEU A 157 -3.86 10.65 1.99
C LEU A 157 -3.66 12.00 1.28
N ALA A 158 -2.42 12.37 0.95
CA ALA A 158 -2.15 13.60 0.21
C ALA A 158 -2.80 13.60 -1.19
N PHE A 159 -2.89 12.44 -1.84
CA PHE A 159 -3.55 12.30 -3.14
C PHE A 159 -5.07 12.40 -3.00
N VAL A 160 -5.65 11.70 -2.03
CA VAL A 160 -7.10 11.66 -1.76
C VAL A 160 -7.65 13.01 -1.28
N THR A 161 -6.87 13.78 -0.51
CA THR A 161 -7.34 15.07 0.05
C THR A 161 -7.22 16.26 -0.91
N ARG A 162 -6.52 16.11 -2.04
CA ARG A 162 -6.32 17.17 -3.03
C ARG A 162 -7.19 16.91 -4.25
N ARG A 163 -8.14 17.82 -4.51
CA ARG A 163 -9.14 17.68 -5.59
C ARG A 163 -8.58 17.21 -6.93
N GLU A 164 -7.51 17.84 -7.43
CA GLU A 164 -6.89 17.49 -8.71
C GLU A 164 -6.30 16.07 -8.69
N LEU A 165 -5.61 15.70 -7.61
CA LEU A 165 -5.01 14.37 -7.49
C LEU A 165 -6.07 13.29 -7.24
N ALA A 166 -7.07 13.57 -6.41
CA ALA A 166 -8.21 12.68 -6.20
C ALA A 166 -8.96 12.44 -7.52
N HIS A 167 -9.07 13.45 -8.39
CA HIS A 167 -9.61 13.26 -9.73
C HIS A 167 -8.74 12.31 -10.57
N ASP A 168 -7.45 12.63 -10.72
CA ASP A 168 -6.54 11.94 -11.64
C ASP A 168 -6.11 10.53 -11.22
N TRP A 169 -6.11 10.25 -9.91
CA TRP A 169 -5.59 9.01 -9.34
C TRP A 169 -6.65 8.09 -8.77
N VAL A 170 -7.82 8.64 -8.41
CA VAL A 170 -8.88 7.88 -7.75
C VAL A 170 -10.15 7.87 -8.61
N ASN A 171 -10.71 9.03 -8.91
CA ASN A 171 -12.00 9.11 -9.62
C ASN A 171 -11.91 8.65 -11.09
N ALA A 172 -10.90 9.09 -11.84
CA ALA A 172 -10.70 8.63 -13.21
C ALA A 172 -10.37 7.12 -13.24
N ASN A 173 -9.49 6.68 -12.34
CA ASN A 173 -9.03 5.30 -12.28
C ASN A 173 -10.11 4.31 -11.83
N ALA A 174 -11.10 4.73 -11.04
CA ALA A 174 -12.16 3.87 -10.51
C ALA A 174 -13.05 3.23 -11.59
N THR A 175 -13.01 3.74 -12.83
CA THR A 175 -13.71 3.17 -13.99
C THR A 175 -12.77 2.73 -15.10
N GLY A 176 -11.46 2.77 -14.85
CA GLY A 176 -10.40 2.44 -15.80
C GLY A 176 -10.15 0.94 -15.92
N SER A 177 -8.94 0.58 -16.34
CA SER A 177 -8.49 -0.82 -16.42
C SER A 177 -8.45 -1.48 -15.03
N LEU A 178 -8.38 -2.82 -14.97
CA LEU A 178 -8.25 -3.52 -13.68
C LEU A 178 -7.07 -3.01 -12.83
N PRO A 179 -5.85 -2.83 -13.37
CA PRO A 179 -4.75 -2.21 -12.63
C PRO A 179 -5.05 -0.82 -12.09
N ASP A 180 -5.76 0.01 -12.86
CA ASP A 180 -6.14 1.36 -12.43
C ASP A 180 -7.14 1.33 -11.27
N ARG A 181 -8.17 0.48 -11.37
CA ARG A 181 -9.18 0.31 -10.32
C ARG A 181 -8.55 -0.26 -9.04
N ARG A 182 -7.67 -1.25 -9.17
CA ARG A 182 -6.90 -1.82 -8.07
C ARG A 182 -6.02 -0.78 -7.39
N LEU A 183 -5.31 0.04 -8.16
CA LEU A 183 -4.53 1.16 -7.64
C LEU A 183 -5.40 2.18 -6.88
N ALA A 184 -6.55 2.55 -7.43
CA ALA A 184 -7.48 3.46 -6.78
C ALA A 184 -8.00 2.89 -5.45
N GLY A 185 -8.34 1.60 -5.40
CA GLY A 185 -8.70 0.88 -4.17
C GLY A 185 -7.59 0.91 -3.12
N ARG A 186 -6.35 0.56 -3.51
CA ARG A 186 -5.19 0.62 -2.61
C ARG A 186 -4.93 2.03 -2.07
N LEU A 187 -5.04 3.06 -2.91
CA LEU A 187 -4.90 4.45 -2.47
C LEU A 187 -5.98 4.82 -1.44
N MET A 188 -7.23 4.36 -1.60
CA MET A 188 -8.27 4.59 -0.60
C MET A 188 -7.96 3.91 0.74
N GLU A 189 -7.54 2.65 0.71
CA GLU A 189 -7.18 1.91 1.92
C GLU A 189 -6.05 2.61 2.68
N ARG A 190 -4.95 2.91 1.98
CA ARG A 190 -3.77 3.60 2.54
C ARG A 190 -4.13 4.98 3.08
N ALA A 191 -4.98 5.72 2.37
CA ALA A 191 -5.46 7.02 2.84
C ALA A 191 -6.36 6.91 4.07
N ALA A 192 -7.19 5.87 4.17
CA ALA A 192 -8.04 5.62 5.33
C ALA A 192 -7.19 5.30 6.58
N ARG A 193 -6.14 4.48 6.44
CA ARG A 193 -5.17 4.20 7.53
C ARG A 193 -4.57 5.48 8.10
N GLU A 194 -3.99 6.33 7.25
CA GLU A 194 -3.40 7.61 7.69
C GLU A 194 -4.46 8.57 8.24
N ALA A 195 -5.67 8.59 7.67
CA ALA A 195 -6.76 9.44 8.15
C ALA A 195 -7.16 9.09 9.58
N VAL A 196 -7.34 7.79 9.89
CA VAL A 196 -7.68 7.33 11.25
C VAL A 196 -6.57 7.67 12.23
N LYS A 197 -5.31 7.34 11.89
CA LYS A 197 -4.14 7.67 12.71
C LYS A 197 -4.08 9.16 13.07
N ARG A 198 -4.39 10.04 12.11
CA ARG A 198 -4.42 11.49 12.33
C ARG A 198 -5.56 11.93 13.24
N VAL A 199 -6.73 11.31 13.11
CA VAL A 199 -7.89 11.60 13.98
C VAL A 199 -7.59 11.20 15.42
N GLU A 200 -6.96 10.05 15.65
CA GLU A 200 -6.48 9.63 16.96
C GLU A 200 -5.47 10.62 17.55
N SER A 201 -4.68 11.26 16.70
CA SER A 201 -3.75 12.34 17.04
C SER A 201 -4.41 13.73 17.15
N GLY A 202 -5.74 13.83 16.97
CA GLY A 202 -6.53 15.07 17.09
C GLY A 202 -6.73 15.88 15.80
N ASP A 203 -6.20 15.44 14.65
CA ASP A 203 -6.42 16.09 13.34
C ASP A 203 -7.59 15.46 12.59
N VAL A 204 -8.76 16.12 12.64
CA VAL A 204 -10.00 15.65 12.00
C VAL A 204 -10.15 16.02 10.51
N TYR A 205 -9.35 16.96 10.01
CA TYR A 205 -9.47 17.42 8.62
C TYR A 205 -9.32 16.33 7.55
N PRO A 206 -8.49 15.27 7.70
CA PRO A 206 -8.39 14.17 6.74
C PRO A 206 -9.76 13.55 6.41
N LEU A 207 -10.67 13.51 7.39
CA LEU A 207 -12.01 12.94 7.23
C LEU A 207 -12.86 13.72 6.22
N ARG A 208 -12.52 14.98 5.91
CA ARG A 208 -13.27 15.76 4.92
C ARG A 208 -13.35 15.06 3.56
N ALA A 209 -12.29 14.35 3.16
CA ALA A 209 -12.27 13.62 1.89
C ALA A 209 -13.29 12.46 1.87
N PHE A 210 -13.52 11.84 3.03
CA PHE A 210 -14.40 10.68 3.20
C PHE A 210 -15.81 11.05 3.70
N HIS A 211 -16.04 12.28 4.16
CA HIS A 211 -17.32 12.67 4.74
C HIS A 211 -18.52 12.49 3.79
N ALA A 212 -18.31 12.73 2.49
CA ALA A 212 -19.34 12.52 1.47
C ALA A 212 -19.63 11.04 1.19
N VAL A 213 -18.72 10.14 1.56
CA VAL A 213 -18.96 8.68 1.51
C VAL A 213 -20.03 8.33 2.55
N ALA A 214 -19.81 8.73 3.81
CA ALA A 214 -20.70 8.38 4.93
C ALA A 214 -22.06 9.09 4.91
N THR A 215 -22.21 10.21 4.19
CA THR A 215 -23.41 11.07 4.23
C THR A 215 -24.23 11.06 2.94
N GLY A 216 -23.84 10.28 1.92
CA GLY A 216 -24.55 10.26 0.63
C GLY A 216 -24.46 11.56 -0.18
N GLY A 217 -23.58 12.49 0.20
CA GLY A 217 -23.20 13.67 -0.60
C GLY A 217 -23.96 14.97 -0.32
N GLY A 218 -24.29 15.29 0.94
CA GLY A 218 -25.18 16.41 1.28
C GLY A 218 -24.61 17.84 1.22
N LEU A 219 -23.29 18.06 1.28
CA LEU A 219 -22.72 19.42 1.45
C LEU A 219 -21.50 19.76 0.58
N ILE A 220 -20.84 18.77 -0.04
CA ILE A 220 -19.66 18.97 -0.89
C ILE A 220 -20.01 18.50 -2.30
N PRO A 221 -19.73 19.28 -3.37
CA PRO A 221 -20.00 18.85 -4.74
C PRO A 221 -19.37 17.49 -5.01
N ARG A 222 -20.14 16.53 -5.55
CA ARG A 222 -19.74 15.11 -5.69
C ARG A 222 -18.40 14.92 -6.41
N HIS A 223 -18.07 15.78 -7.37
CA HIS A 223 -16.83 15.74 -8.16
C HIS A 223 -15.58 16.18 -7.38
N GLU A 224 -15.73 16.78 -6.20
CA GLU A 224 -14.62 17.20 -5.33
C GLU A 224 -14.32 16.19 -4.22
N THR A 225 -14.97 15.03 -4.25
CA THR A 225 -14.89 13.98 -3.23
C THR A 225 -14.48 12.66 -3.86
N VAL A 226 -14.05 11.71 -3.04
CA VAL A 226 -13.80 10.32 -3.47
C VAL A 226 -15.06 9.45 -3.43
N ALA A 227 -16.21 10.00 -3.06
CA ALA A 227 -17.44 9.23 -2.89
C ALA A 227 -17.89 8.49 -4.16
N PRO A 228 -17.89 9.09 -5.37
CA PRO A 228 -18.29 8.35 -6.58
C PRO A 228 -17.39 7.14 -6.85
N ALA A 229 -16.06 7.32 -6.72
CA ALA A 229 -15.10 6.23 -6.85
C ALA A 229 -15.30 5.16 -5.78
N TRP A 230 -15.56 5.57 -4.53
CA TRP A 230 -15.74 4.64 -3.42
C TRP A 230 -16.87 3.65 -3.70
N HIS A 231 -18.02 4.17 -4.11
CA HIS A 231 -19.19 3.33 -4.42
C HIS A 231 -18.93 2.44 -5.65
N ALA A 232 -18.29 2.97 -6.69
CA ALA A 232 -17.96 2.20 -7.89
C ALA A 232 -16.99 1.03 -7.58
N LEU A 233 -15.93 1.31 -6.82
CA LEU A 233 -14.91 0.32 -6.45
C LEU A 233 -15.44 -0.71 -5.44
N LEU A 234 -16.25 -0.29 -4.46
CA LEU A 234 -16.87 -1.23 -3.53
C LEU A 234 -17.90 -2.13 -4.22
N ALA A 235 -18.59 -1.62 -5.26
CA ALA A 235 -19.53 -2.40 -6.06
C ALA A 235 -18.85 -3.24 -7.17
N ASP A 236 -17.53 -3.11 -7.36
CA ASP A 236 -16.77 -3.80 -8.40
C ASP A 236 -16.92 -5.33 -8.29
N ARG A 237 -16.92 -6.01 -9.43
CA ARG A 237 -17.01 -7.48 -9.51
C ARG A 237 -15.69 -8.14 -9.13
N GLU A 238 -14.59 -7.43 -9.30
CA GLU A 238 -13.23 -7.93 -9.06
C GLU A 238 -12.86 -7.83 -7.58
N THR A 239 -12.59 -8.97 -6.95
CA THR A 239 -12.20 -9.06 -5.54
C THR A 239 -10.96 -8.25 -5.21
N LEU A 240 -9.97 -8.26 -6.11
CA LEU A 240 -8.73 -7.49 -5.97
C LEU A 240 -8.98 -5.97 -5.92
N VAL A 241 -10.15 -5.51 -6.35
CA VAL A 241 -10.55 -4.10 -6.30
C VAL A 241 -11.35 -3.80 -5.05
N TRP A 242 -12.49 -4.48 -4.85
CA TRP A 242 -13.41 -4.09 -3.78
C TRP A 242 -12.85 -4.38 -2.39
N ARG A 243 -11.94 -5.35 -2.23
CA ARG A 243 -11.36 -5.72 -0.92
C ARG A 243 -10.68 -4.54 -0.23
N HIS A 244 -9.93 -3.73 -0.98
CA HIS A 244 -9.23 -2.57 -0.44
C HIS A 244 -10.20 -1.49 0.08
N VAL A 245 -11.31 -1.28 -0.64
CA VAL A 245 -12.34 -0.32 -0.20
C VAL A 245 -13.16 -0.88 0.95
N ALA A 246 -13.40 -2.20 0.99
CA ALA A 246 -14.01 -2.86 2.13
C ALA A 246 -13.14 -2.73 3.39
N VAL A 247 -11.82 -2.88 3.26
CA VAL A 247 -10.87 -2.62 4.36
C VAL A 247 -10.94 -1.15 4.80
N ALA A 248 -10.88 -0.21 3.86
CA ALA A 248 -11.01 1.22 4.15
C ALA A 248 -12.30 1.55 4.92
N ARG A 249 -13.42 0.91 4.55
CA ARG A 249 -14.72 1.06 5.22
C ARG A 249 -14.67 0.62 6.68
N GLY A 250 -14.03 -0.52 6.96
CA GLY A 250 -13.84 -1.02 8.32
C GLY A 250 -13.02 -0.09 9.18
N LEU A 251 -11.87 0.37 8.66
CA LEU A 251 -10.98 1.31 9.35
C LEU A 251 -11.67 2.64 9.69
N LEU A 252 -12.46 3.18 8.76
CA LEU A 252 -13.15 4.46 8.97
C LEU A 252 -14.40 4.36 9.85
N SER A 253 -14.89 3.16 10.16
CA SER A 253 -16.20 2.95 10.79
C SER A 253 -16.34 3.54 12.21
N THR A 254 -15.24 3.70 12.95
CA THR A 254 -15.24 4.29 14.30
C THR A 254 -15.28 5.82 14.28
N VAL A 255 -14.72 6.43 13.23
CA VAL A 255 -14.64 7.89 13.05
C VAL A 255 -15.73 8.43 12.11
N LEU A 256 -16.37 7.55 11.33
CA LEU A 256 -17.53 7.80 10.48
C LEU A 256 -18.63 6.77 10.78
N PRO A 257 -19.44 6.97 11.84
CA PRO A 257 -20.42 5.99 12.32
C PRO A 257 -21.41 5.43 11.29
N PRO A 258 -21.89 6.18 10.27
CA PRO A 258 -22.76 5.60 9.24
C PRO A 258 -22.15 4.39 8.52
N LEU A 259 -20.82 4.35 8.38
CA LEU A 259 -20.14 3.19 7.79
C LEU A 259 -20.24 1.95 8.67
N ALA A 260 -20.28 2.10 10.00
CA ALA A 260 -20.51 0.97 10.90
C ALA A 260 -21.92 0.38 10.73
N ASP A 261 -22.92 1.23 10.49
CA ASP A 261 -24.29 0.80 10.22
C ASP A 261 -24.38 0.12 8.84
N GLU A 262 -23.71 0.65 7.82
CA GLU A 262 -23.62 -0.01 6.49
C GLU A 262 -22.97 -1.40 6.57
N ILE A 263 -21.94 -1.59 7.41
CA ILE A 263 -21.30 -2.90 7.60
C ILE A 263 -22.30 -3.89 8.20
N LYS A 264 -23.05 -3.48 9.22
CA LYS A 264 -24.08 -4.32 9.85
C LYS A 264 -25.21 -4.64 8.88
N ASP A 265 -25.68 -3.65 8.12
CA ASP A 265 -26.72 -3.83 7.12
C ASP A 265 -26.26 -4.75 5.99
N GLY A 266 -24.97 -4.73 5.64
CA GLY A 266 -24.34 -5.62 4.67
C GLY A 266 -24.27 -7.09 5.08
N LEU A 267 -24.58 -7.43 6.34
CA LEU A 267 -24.65 -8.79 6.86
C LEU A 267 -26.09 -9.28 7.06
N ARG A 268 -27.09 -8.61 6.45
CA ARG A 268 -28.48 -9.09 6.53
C ARG A 268 -28.66 -10.39 5.71
N PRO A 269 -29.40 -11.40 6.22
CA PRO A 269 -29.56 -12.70 5.55
C PRO A 269 -30.28 -12.69 4.19
N ASN A 270 -30.89 -11.57 3.79
CA ASN A 270 -31.59 -11.43 2.52
C ASN A 270 -30.72 -10.82 1.40
N LEU A 271 -29.44 -10.57 1.67
CA LEU A 271 -28.48 -10.04 0.70
C LEU A 271 -27.76 -11.17 -0.04
N SER A 272 -26.96 -10.80 -1.03
CA SER A 272 -26.18 -11.74 -1.83
C SER A 272 -24.85 -12.14 -1.15
N PRO A 273 -24.26 -13.29 -1.54
CA PRO A 273 -22.94 -13.71 -1.07
C PRO A 273 -21.85 -12.64 -1.23
N THR A 274 -21.87 -11.90 -2.35
CA THR A 274 -20.88 -10.83 -2.60
C THR A 274 -21.03 -9.68 -1.60
N GLU A 275 -22.26 -9.32 -1.23
CA GLU A 275 -22.51 -8.28 -0.21
C GLU A 275 -22.05 -8.73 1.17
N TRP A 276 -22.32 -9.98 1.55
CA TRP A 276 -21.84 -10.57 2.81
C TRP A 276 -20.32 -10.56 2.89
N ARG A 277 -19.63 -11.01 1.84
CA ARG A 277 -18.16 -11.03 1.80
C ARG A 277 -17.56 -9.63 1.95
N ARG A 278 -18.09 -8.62 1.24
CA ARG A 278 -17.66 -7.21 1.40
C ARG A 278 -17.87 -6.71 2.82
N ALA A 279 -19.00 -7.03 3.43
CA ALA A 279 -19.29 -6.65 4.81
C ALA A 279 -18.39 -7.37 5.82
N ALA A 280 -18.09 -8.65 5.61
CA ALA A 280 -17.18 -9.44 6.44
C ALA A 280 -15.75 -8.88 6.43
N THR A 281 -15.21 -8.54 5.25
CA THR A 281 -13.90 -7.88 5.13
C THR A 281 -13.85 -6.54 5.89
N SER A 282 -14.92 -5.74 5.79
CA SER A 282 -15.04 -4.49 6.55
C SER A 282 -15.18 -4.71 8.06
N LEU A 283 -15.89 -5.75 8.47
CA LEU A 283 -16.08 -6.08 9.88
C LEU A 283 -14.74 -6.46 10.53
N VAL A 284 -13.95 -7.29 9.87
CA VAL A 284 -12.64 -7.71 10.39
C VAL A 284 -11.65 -6.56 10.45
N SER A 285 -11.55 -5.74 9.39
CA SER A 285 -10.63 -4.59 9.39
C SER A 285 -10.94 -3.54 10.47
N ARG A 286 -12.19 -3.48 10.97
CA ARG A 286 -12.56 -2.64 12.12
C ARG A 286 -11.83 -3.03 13.42
N ILE A 287 -11.33 -4.26 13.56
CA ILE A 287 -10.55 -4.69 14.74
C ILE A 287 -9.33 -3.78 14.95
N ALA A 288 -8.68 -3.34 13.87
CA ALA A 288 -7.51 -2.46 13.92
C ALA A 288 -7.80 -1.08 14.56
N VAL A 289 -9.07 -0.67 14.68
CA VAL A 289 -9.48 0.64 15.22
C VAL A 289 -10.45 0.52 16.40
N ASN A 290 -10.95 -0.69 16.68
CA ASN A 290 -11.79 -1.02 17.82
C ASN A 290 -11.69 -2.53 18.09
N ARG A 291 -10.59 -2.93 18.74
CA ARG A 291 -10.23 -4.33 18.99
C ARG A 291 -11.38 -5.12 19.60
N GLU A 292 -11.90 -4.66 20.73
CA GLU A 292 -12.85 -5.43 21.55
C GLU A 292 -14.19 -5.66 20.84
N ALA A 293 -14.79 -4.61 20.27
CA ALA A 293 -16.06 -4.76 19.56
C ALA A 293 -15.88 -5.46 18.21
N GLY A 294 -14.82 -5.13 17.47
CA GLY A 294 -14.54 -5.75 16.17
C GLY A 294 -14.33 -7.26 16.28
N LEU A 295 -13.52 -7.71 17.25
CA LEU A 295 -13.22 -9.13 17.44
C LEU A 295 -14.45 -9.92 17.86
N ARG A 296 -15.24 -9.39 18.82
CA ARG A 296 -16.52 -10.00 19.19
C ARG A 296 -17.45 -10.14 18.00
N ASP A 297 -17.66 -9.06 17.25
CA ASP A 297 -18.57 -9.07 16.11
C ASP A 297 -18.09 -10.07 15.02
N ALA A 298 -16.78 -10.16 14.79
CA ALA A 298 -16.18 -11.10 13.84
C ALA A 298 -16.35 -12.57 14.29
N MET A 299 -16.15 -12.87 15.57
CA MET A 299 -16.39 -14.21 16.12
C MET A 299 -17.88 -14.58 16.03
N LEU A 300 -18.79 -13.64 16.31
CA LEU A 300 -20.24 -13.86 16.15
C LEU A 300 -20.64 -14.16 14.70
N LEU A 301 -19.96 -13.54 13.71
CA LEU A 301 -20.18 -13.84 12.30
C LEU A 301 -19.70 -15.26 11.95
N LEU A 302 -18.55 -15.65 12.48
CA LEU A 302 -17.95 -16.98 12.29
C LEU A 302 -18.86 -18.10 12.85
N ASP A 303 -19.43 -17.88 14.04
CA ASP A 303 -20.39 -18.81 14.67
C ASP A 303 -21.82 -18.71 14.07
N GLY A 304 -22.05 -17.73 13.20
CA GLY A 304 -23.36 -17.40 12.65
C GLY A 304 -23.81 -18.31 11.50
N PRO A 305 -25.12 -18.32 11.18
CA PRO A 305 -25.67 -19.16 10.11
C PRO A 305 -25.24 -18.72 8.70
N LEU A 306 -24.78 -17.48 8.53
CA LEU A 306 -24.35 -16.95 7.23
C LEU A 306 -23.16 -17.72 6.66
N LEU A 307 -22.22 -18.15 7.52
CA LEU A 307 -21.06 -18.92 7.08
C LEU A 307 -21.46 -20.27 6.47
N GLN A 308 -22.51 -20.90 7.00
CA GLN A 308 -23.03 -22.15 6.45
C GLN A 308 -23.68 -21.94 5.07
N HIS A 309 -24.25 -20.75 4.84
CA HIS A 309 -24.81 -20.39 3.54
C HIS A 309 -23.76 -20.00 2.50
N ASP A 310 -22.68 -19.33 2.94
CA ASP A 310 -21.57 -18.95 2.07
C ASP A 310 -20.21 -19.14 2.77
N PRO A 311 -19.53 -20.28 2.53
CA PRO A 311 -18.16 -20.53 2.99
C PRO A 311 -17.15 -19.44 2.60
N GLY A 312 -17.43 -18.69 1.52
CA GLY A 312 -16.57 -17.58 1.06
C GLY A 312 -16.47 -16.42 2.05
N ILE A 313 -17.35 -16.35 3.05
CA ILE A 313 -17.24 -15.38 4.16
C ILE A 313 -15.93 -15.58 4.93
N ALA A 314 -15.52 -16.82 5.21
CA ALA A 314 -14.27 -17.10 5.92
C ALA A 314 -13.05 -16.55 5.17
N MET A 315 -13.00 -16.76 3.85
CA MET A 315 -11.96 -16.19 2.98
C MET A 315 -11.99 -14.66 3.01
N ALA A 316 -13.19 -14.06 2.94
CA ALA A 316 -13.35 -12.62 2.98
C ALA A 316 -12.96 -11.98 4.33
N MET A 317 -13.12 -12.72 5.43
CA MET A 317 -12.62 -12.33 6.74
C MET A 317 -11.09 -12.25 6.74
N VAL A 318 -10.40 -13.24 6.13
CA VAL A 318 -8.93 -13.23 6.01
C VAL A 318 -8.41 -12.00 5.25
N TRP A 319 -9.08 -11.59 4.17
CA TRP A 319 -8.70 -10.37 3.44
C TRP A 319 -8.78 -9.09 4.28
N GLY A 320 -9.57 -9.08 5.36
CA GLY A 320 -9.68 -7.96 6.29
C GLY A 320 -8.55 -7.91 7.34
N LEU A 321 -7.77 -8.98 7.48
CA LEU A 321 -6.81 -9.14 8.58
C LEU A 321 -5.50 -8.38 8.39
N ALA A 322 -5.08 -8.06 7.17
CA ALA A 322 -3.79 -7.41 6.92
C ALA A 322 -3.53 -6.17 7.81
N PRO A 323 -4.41 -5.14 7.86
CA PRO A 323 -4.24 -4.02 8.80
C PRO A 323 -4.32 -4.42 10.28
N VAL A 324 -5.08 -5.48 10.60
CA VAL A 324 -5.26 -5.93 11.99
C VAL A 324 -3.97 -6.58 12.49
N ALA A 325 -3.33 -7.42 11.68
CA ALA A 325 -2.09 -8.09 12.04
C ALA A 325 -0.92 -7.10 12.27
N GLU A 326 -0.99 -5.91 11.69
CA GLU A 326 0.02 -4.85 11.90
C GLU A 326 -0.18 -4.07 13.21
N VAL A 327 -1.43 -3.86 13.62
CA VAL A 327 -1.78 -2.97 14.75
C VAL A 327 -2.15 -3.76 16.00
N GLU A 328 -2.85 -4.88 15.84
CA GLU A 328 -3.39 -5.75 16.87
C GLU A 328 -3.05 -7.23 16.55
N PRO A 329 -1.77 -7.61 16.51
CA PRO A 329 -1.31 -8.91 16.03
C PRO A 329 -1.95 -10.08 16.79
N GLU A 330 -2.13 -9.97 18.12
CA GLU A 330 -2.72 -11.06 18.90
C GLU A 330 -4.21 -11.28 18.56
N ALA A 331 -4.96 -10.20 18.29
CA ALA A 331 -6.36 -10.33 17.87
C ALA A 331 -6.48 -10.91 16.46
N ALA A 332 -5.53 -10.57 15.58
CA ALA A 332 -5.46 -11.15 14.24
C ALA A 332 -5.10 -12.64 14.29
N GLU A 333 -4.15 -13.05 15.14
CA GLU A 333 -3.79 -14.47 15.34
C GLU A 333 -4.96 -15.25 15.91
N GLU A 334 -5.61 -14.74 16.96
CA GLU A 334 -6.79 -15.36 17.57
C GLU A 334 -7.90 -15.59 16.54
N LEU A 335 -8.20 -14.57 15.73
CA LEU A 335 -9.24 -14.67 14.72
C LEU A 335 -8.85 -15.60 13.56
N VAL A 336 -7.63 -15.53 13.04
CA VAL A 336 -7.23 -16.38 11.90
C VAL A 336 -7.18 -17.86 12.29
N GLU A 337 -6.80 -18.17 13.54
CA GLU A 337 -6.87 -19.52 14.08
C GLU A 337 -8.31 -20.02 14.19
N ALA A 338 -9.23 -19.19 14.68
CA ALA A 338 -10.65 -19.53 14.74
C ALA A 338 -11.22 -19.79 13.33
N ILE A 339 -10.89 -18.94 12.36
CA ILE A 339 -11.32 -19.12 10.96
C ILE A 339 -10.72 -20.41 10.38
N ALA A 340 -9.44 -20.69 10.62
CA ALA A 340 -8.78 -21.91 10.16
C ALA A 340 -9.39 -23.17 10.79
N ALA A 341 -9.78 -23.12 12.07
CA ALA A 341 -10.45 -24.22 12.73
C ALA A 341 -11.85 -24.51 12.12
N ALA A 342 -12.57 -23.45 11.73
CA ALA A 342 -13.90 -23.59 11.12
C ALA A 342 -13.83 -24.03 9.64
N MET A 343 -12.94 -23.43 8.85
CA MET A 343 -12.92 -23.53 7.38
C MET A 343 -11.49 -23.70 6.82
N PRO A 344 -10.72 -24.73 7.23
CA PRO A 344 -9.28 -24.83 6.98
C PRO A 344 -8.91 -24.88 5.49
N ILE A 345 -9.68 -25.62 4.67
CA ILE A 345 -9.40 -25.75 3.24
C ILE A 345 -9.80 -24.47 2.50
N SER A 346 -10.93 -23.85 2.85
CA SER A 346 -11.47 -22.69 2.13
C SER A 346 -10.63 -21.43 2.25
N ILE A 347 -9.82 -21.30 3.31
CA ILE A 347 -9.00 -20.11 3.54
C ILE A 347 -7.53 -20.29 3.17
N ALA A 348 -7.10 -21.52 2.86
CA ALA A 348 -5.68 -21.89 2.79
C ALA A 348 -4.88 -20.97 1.86
N ASP A 349 -5.39 -20.68 0.67
CA ASP A 349 -4.72 -19.84 -0.33
C ASP A 349 -4.67 -18.36 0.11
N SER A 350 -5.77 -17.82 0.63
CA SER A 350 -5.80 -16.45 1.19
C SER A 350 -4.92 -16.30 2.43
N LEU A 351 -4.71 -17.37 3.20
CA LEU A 351 -3.76 -17.38 4.31
C LEU A 351 -2.30 -17.34 3.80
N VAL A 352 -1.99 -18.04 2.71
CA VAL A 352 -0.68 -17.92 2.03
C VAL A 352 -0.44 -16.47 1.59
N GLU A 353 -1.41 -15.85 0.93
CA GLU A 353 -1.34 -14.44 0.52
C GLU A 353 -1.04 -13.52 1.72
N LEU A 354 -1.82 -13.66 2.80
CA LEU A 354 -1.67 -12.84 4.01
C LEU A 354 -0.32 -13.04 4.70
N ARG A 355 0.20 -14.26 4.74
CA ARG A 355 1.54 -14.57 5.27
C ARG A 355 2.66 -13.96 4.44
N GLY A 356 2.47 -13.82 3.13
CA GLY A 356 3.36 -13.06 2.26
C GLY A 356 3.39 -11.56 2.62
N GLN A 357 2.25 -11.01 3.02
CA GLN A 357 2.10 -9.60 3.40
C GLN A 357 2.63 -9.30 4.81
N VAL A 358 2.46 -10.23 5.77
CA VAL A 358 2.81 -10.05 7.18
C VAL A 358 3.78 -11.13 7.65
N ARG A 359 5.04 -10.74 7.88
CA ARG A 359 6.12 -11.68 8.21
C ARG A 359 5.86 -12.35 9.56
N GLY A 360 5.91 -13.68 9.58
CA GLY A 360 5.80 -14.49 10.80
C GLY A 360 4.38 -14.70 11.31
N PHE A 361 3.36 -14.24 10.59
CA PHE A 361 1.96 -14.30 10.99
C PHE A 361 1.33 -15.70 10.82
N GLY A 362 0.45 -16.10 11.73
CA GLY A 362 -0.53 -17.18 11.51
C GLY A 362 0.08 -18.57 11.39
N ALA A 363 1.15 -18.87 12.12
CA ALA A 363 1.84 -20.16 12.07
C ALA A 363 0.91 -21.34 12.43
N GLN A 364 0.10 -21.19 13.49
CA GLN A 364 -0.83 -22.23 13.92
C GLN A 364 -1.97 -22.43 12.92
N ALA A 365 -2.54 -21.34 12.40
CA ALA A 365 -3.55 -21.41 11.34
C ALA A 365 -3.01 -22.10 10.08
N ALA A 366 -1.75 -21.85 9.70
CA ALA A 366 -1.11 -22.51 8.57
C ALA A 366 -0.96 -24.02 8.80
N GLU A 367 -0.57 -24.43 10.02
CA GLU A 367 -0.49 -25.86 10.37
C GLU A 367 -1.86 -26.55 10.30
N ILE A 368 -2.92 -25.88 10.77
CA ILE A 368 -4.30 -26.39 10.70
C ILE A 368 -4.71 -26.60 9.23
N CYS A 369 -4.49 -25.59 8.38
CA CYS A 369 -4.82 -25.65 6.95
C CYS A 369 -4.01 -26.76 6.25
N ALA A 370 -2.69 -26.82 6.48
CA ALA A 370 -1.80 -27.83 5.91
C ALA A 370 -2.22 -29.26 6.30
N ARG A 371 -2.59 -29.47 7.57
CA ARG A 371 -3.08 -30.76 8.06
C ARG A 371 -4.36 -31.19 7.34
N SER A 372 -5.32 -30.27 7.18
CA SER A 372 -6.58 -30.55 6.47
C SER A 372 -6.36 -30.81 4.98
N LEU A 373 -5.47 -30.06 4.32
CA LEU A 373 -5.11 -30.30 2.93
C LEU A 373 -4.44 -31.66 2.74
N ARG A 374 -3.49 -32.05 3.61
CA ARG A 374 -2.87 -33.38 3.58
C ARG A 374 -3.89 -34.50 3.70
N GLN A 375 -4.87 -34.35 4.59
CA GLN A 375 -5.94 -35.32 4.75
C GLN A 375 -6.81 -35.40 3.48
N SER A 376 -7.21 -34.25 2.92
CA SER A 376 -8.00 -34.18 1.69
C SER A 376 -7.27 -34.80 0.49
N LEU A 377 -5.97 -34.57 0.36
CA LEU A 377 -5.13 -35.11 -0.71
C LEU A 377 -4.85 -36.62 -0.58
N GLY A 378 -5.14 -37.21 0.58
CA GLY A 378 -5.05 -38.65 0.81
C GLY A 378 -6.21 -39.44 0.21
N GLU A 379 -7.31 -38.76 -0.13
CA GLU A 379 -8.47 -39.37 -0.80
C GLU A 379 -8.30 -39.33 -2.33
N PRO A 380 -8.86 -40.29 -3.08
CA PRO A 380 -8.79 -40.27 -4.54
C PRO A 380 -9.61 -39.09 -5.11
N GLU A 381 -8.94 -38.02 -5.49
CA GLU A 381 -9.55 -36.87 -6.16
C GLU A 381 -9.68 -37.14 -7.66
N LEU A 382 -10.86 -36.90 -8.23
CA LEU A 382 -11.14 -37.12 -9.65
C LEU A 382 -10.58 -35.97 -10.51
N ASP A 383 -10.43 -34.79 -9.92
CA ASP A 383 -9.83 -33.63 -10.55
C ASP A 383 -8.33 -33.53 -10.20
N ASP A 384 -7.51 -34.02 -11.13
CA ASP A 384 -6.06 -33.93 -11.04
C ASP A 384 -5.53 -32.48 -11.02
N GLY A 385 -6.25 -31.53 -11.61
CA GLY A 385 -5.92 -30.10 -11.56
C GLY A 385 -6.16 -29.50 -10.17
N LEU A 386 -7.31 -29.81 -9.56
CA LEU A 386 -7.62 -29.41 -8.18
C LEU A 386 -6.60 -29.99 -7.19
N SER A 387 -6.20 -31.25 -7.39
CA SER A 387 -5.14 -31.89 -6.60
C SER A 387 -3.79 -31.17 -6.73
N ALA A 388 -3.43 -30.72 -7.93
CA ALA A 388 -2.19 -29.99 -8.15
C ALA A 388 -2.21 -28.60 -7.50
N LEU A 389 -3.35 -27.91 -7.56
CA LEU A 389 -3.56 -26.64 -6.86
C LEU A 389 -3.41 -26.82 -5.34
N ALA A 390 -4.12 -27.80 -4.77
CA ALA A 390 -4.08 -28.09 -3.34
C ALA A 390 -2.67 -28.46 -2.84
N ARG A 391 -1.88 -29.20 -3.64
CA ARG A 391 -0.47 -29.48 -3.34
C ARG A 391 0.38 -28.22 -3.36
N SER A 392 0.23 -27.39 -4.39
CA SER A 392 0.96 -26.13 -4.46
C SER A 392 0.66 -25.23 -3.25
N ILE A 393 -0.60 -25.16 -2.79
CA ILE A 393 -0.97 -24.40 -1.59
C ILE A 393 -0.34 -25.02 -0.34
N LEU A 394 -0.33 -26.35 -0.25
CA LEU A 394 0.29 -27.06 0.87
C LEU A 394 1.79 -26.76 0.96
N ASP A 395 2.50 -26.80 -0.17
CA ASP A 395 3.94 -26.51 -0.24
C ASP A 395 4.25 -25.09 0.29
N ASP A 396 3.44 -24.10 -0.10
CA ASP A 396 3.55 -22.71 0.38
C ASP A 396 3.27 -22.58 1.90
N LEU A 397 2.29 -23.32 2.41
CA LEU A 397 1.95 -23.31 3.84
C LEU A 397 3.07 -23.94 4.70
N GLU A 398 3.71 -24.98 4.19
CA GLU A 398 4.81 -25.69 4.86
C GLU A 398 6.17 -24.99 4.70
N GLY A 399 6.23 -23.99 3.82
CA GLY A 399 7.45 -23.22 3.56
C GLY A 399 8.48 -24.01 2.76
N GLU A 400 8.02 -24.99 1.98
CA GLU A 400 8.84 -25.60 0.93
C GLU A 400 9.15 -24.53 -0.14
N GLU A 401 10.22 -24.72 -0.94
CA GLU A 401 10.71 -23.68 -1.87
C GLU A 401 9.56 -23.08 -2.69
N THR A 402 9.25 -21.81 -2.40
CA THR A 402 8.32 -21.00 -3.19
C THR A 402 8.82 -20.99 -4.63
N SER A 403 7.91 -20.85 -5.61
CA SER A 403 8.32 -20.80 -7.00
C SER A 403 9.46 -19.79 -7.20
N SER A 404 10.46 -20.17 -8.01
CA SER A 404 11.58 -19.28 -8.33
C SER A 404 11.11 -17.93 -8.88
N PHE A 405 9.91 -17.88 -9.43
CA PHE A 405 9.29 -16.69 -9.98
C PHE A 405 8.73 -15.75 -8.91
N ALA A 406 7.90 -16.24 -7.99
CA ALA A 406 7.37 -15.44 -6.88
C ALA A 406 8.51 -14.88 -6.01
N THR A 407 9.56 -15.68 -5.76
CA THR A 407 10.77 -15.21 -5.07
C THR A 407 11.46 -14.07 -5.83
N ALA A 408 11.58 -14.16 -7.16
CA ALA A 408 12.21 -13.12 -7.97
C ALA A 408 11.40 -11.81 -7.96
N VAL A 409 10.07 -11.89 -8.04
CA VAL A 409 9.18 -10.71 -7.93
C VAL A 409 9.33 -10.07 -6.55
N ASN A 410 9.28 -10.86 -5.48
CA ASN A 410 9.43 -10.38 -4.11
C ASN A 410 10.80 -9.72 -3.88
N ALA A 411 11.89 -10.29 -4.40
CA ALA A 411 13.22 -9.70 -4.32
C ALA A 411 13.28 -8.33 -5.02
N ALA A 412 12.62 -8.18 -6.17
CA ALA A 412 12.55 -6.89 -6.86
C ALA A 412 11.75 -5.83 -6.06
N LEU A 413 10.64 -6.24 -5.43
CA LEU A 413 9.84 -5.37 -4.55
C LEU A 413 10.61 -4.96 -3.30
N GLU A 414 11.30 -5.90 -2.65
CA GLU A 414 12.16 -5.64 -1.48
C GLU A 414 13.29 -4.68 -1.82
N ALA A 415 13.97 -4.88 -2.96
CA ALA A 415 14.99 -3.95 -3.43
C ALA A 415 14.45 -2.53 -3.70
N PHE A 416 13.19 -2.39 -4.15
CA PHE A 416 12.58 -1.06 -4.24
C PHE A 416 12.28 -0.46 -2.86
N GLY A 417 11.86 -1.29 -1.91
CA GLY A 417 11.64 -0.92 -0.52
C GLY A 417 12.90 -0.38 0.15
N GLU A 418 14.03 -1.06 -0.04
CA GLU A 418 15.25 -0.83 0.75
C GLU A 418 16.33 -0.07 -0.02
N GLU A 419 16.68 -0.52 -1.22
CA GLU A 419 17.88 -0.06 -1.96
C GLU A 419 17.60 1.09 -2.93
N GLY A 420 16.50 1.02 -3.67
CA GLY A 420 16.13 2.03 -4.67
C GLY A 420 15.71 1.46 -6.00
N THR A 421 15.33 2.36 -6.92
CA THR A 421 14.71 1.94 -8.18
C THR A 421 15.67 1.23 -9.14
N VAL A 422 16.98 1.53 -9.07
CA VAL A 422 17.97 0.92 -9.98
C VAL A 422 18.16 -0.56 -9.69
N ALA A 423 18.39 -0.92 -8.42
CA ALA A 423 18.51 -2.31 -7.98
C ALA A 423 17.21 -3.09 -8.24
N ALA A 424 16.06 -2.49 -7.87
CA ALA A 424 14.75 -3.06 -8.12
C ALA A 424 14.49 -3.36 -9.60
N HIS A 425 14.88 -2.45 -10.50
CA HIS A 425 14.68 -2.65 -11.94
C HIS A 425 15.53 -3.82 -12.47
N ALA A 426 16.78 -3.93 -12.04
CA ALA A 426 17.66 -5.03 -12.47
C ALA A 426 17.12 -6.41 -12.01
N LEU A 427 16.53 -6.50 -10.82
CA LEU A 427 15.86 -7.72 -10.35
C LEU A 427 14.52 -7.95 -11.06
N ALA A 428 13.77 -6.89 -11.35
CA ALA A 428 12.51 -7.00 -12.09
C ALA A 428 12.71 -7.52 -13.52
N GLU A 429 13.82 -7.18 -14.19
CA GLU A 429 14.16 -7.76 -15.50
C GLU A 429 14.37 -9.28 -15.44
N GLN A 430 14.97 -9.78 -14.35
CA GLN A 430 15.15 -11.22 -14.12
C GLN A 430 13.80 -11.90 -13.87
N ALA A 431 12.94 -11.29 -13.03
CA ALA A 431 11.59 -11.79 -12.79
C ALA A 431 10.76 -11.83 -14.09
N LEU A 432 10.88 -10.81 -14.95
CA LEU A 432 10.18 -10.75 -16.24
C LEU A 432 10.67 -11.84 -17.22
N ALA A 433 11.96 -12.18 -17.21
CA ALA A 433 12.49 -13.29 -17.99
C ALA A 433 11.86 -14.62 -17.54
N LEU A 434 11.82 -14.88 -16.23
CA LEU A 434 11.15 -16.06 -15.65
C LEU A 434 9.66 -16.10 -15.99
N ALA A 435 8.95 -14.97 -15.90
CA ALA A 435 7.55 -14.88 -16.31
C ALA A 435 7.35 -15.29 -17.77
N SER A 436 8.23 -14.82 -18.65
CA SER A 436 8.17 -15.13 -20.09
C SER A 436 8.41 -16.62 -20.34
N GLU A 437 9.35 -17.24 -19.62
CA GLU A 437 9.59 -18.69 -19.68
C GLU A 437 8.38 -19.49 -19.20
N ARG A 438 7.73 -19.07 -18.11
CA ARG A 438 6.54 -19.73 -17.56
C ARG A 438 5.33 -19.64 -18.51
N VAL A 439 5.12 -18.49 -19.14
CA VAL A 439 4.08 -18.32 -20.16
C VAL A 439 4.37 -19.19 -21.38
N ALA A 440 5.61 -19.19 -21.88
CA ALA A 440 5.99 -20.02 -23.02
C ALA A 440 5.85 -21.53 -22.70
N GLU A 441 6.18 -21.93 -21.48
CA GLU A 441 5.95 -23.30 -21.00
C GLU A 441 4.47 -23.64 -21.01
N LEU A 442 3.62 -22.77 -20.44
CA LEU A 442 2.17 -22.95 -20.43
C LEU A 442 1.58 -23.08 -21.84
N GLU A 443 2.01 -22.23 -22.78
CA GLU A 443 1.59 -22.25 -24.18
C GLU A 443 2.01 -23.53 -24.92
N SER A 444 3.08 -24.19 -24.46
CA SER A 444 3.58 -25.44 -25.06
C SER A 444 2.85 -26.70 -24.57
N LEU A 445 2.04 -26.60 -23.51
CA LEU A 445 1.35 -27.76 -22.94
C LEU A 445 0.15 -28.17 -23.80
N GLU A 446 0.17 -29.40 -24.32
CA GLU A 446 -1.00 -30.02 -24.94
C GLU A 446 -1.94 -30.56 -23.86
N VAL A 447 -2.94 -29.76 -23.49
CA VAL A 447 -3.94 -30.11 -22.48
C VAL A 447 -5.16 -30.78 -23.12
N ASP A 448 -5.30 -32.09 -22.92
CA ASP A 448 -6.51 -32.83 -23.27
C ASP A 448 -7.49 -32.87 -22.08
N TYR A 449 -8.67 -32.27 -22.27
CA TYR A 449 -9.74 -32.23 -21.27
C TYR A 449 -10.62 -33.49 -21.25
N HIS A 450 -10.47 -34.40 -22.22
CA HIS A 450 -11.24 -35.64 -22.34
C HIS A 450 -10.43 -36.90 -22.07
N GLY A 451 -9.11 -36.78 -21.90
CA GLY A 451 -8.22 -37.90 -21.62
C GLY A 451 -8.34 -38.42 -20.18
N GLY A 452 -8.22 -39.74 -20.03
CA GLY A 452 -8.22 -40.44 -18.74
C GLY A 452 -6.98 -40.16 -17.88
N VAL A 453 -6.82 -40.89 -16.77
CA VAL A 453 -5.78 -40.65 -15.73
C VAL A 453 -4.34 -40.53 -16.27
N GLY A 454 -4.03 -41.11 -17.43
CA GLY A 454 -2.72 -41.04 -18.08
C GLY A 454 -2.38 -39.71 -18.79
N THR A 455 -3.37 -38.85 -19.07
CA THR A 455 -3.18 -37.51 -19.69
C THR A 455 -3.18 -36.37 -18.66
N ALA A 456 -3.08 -36.71 -17.37
CA ALA A 456 -3.20 -35.78 -16.25
C ALA A 456 -1.96 -34.88 -16.03
N ALA A 457 -0.78 -35.29 -16.52
CA ALA A 457 0.46 -34.56 -16.24
C ALA A 457 0.49 -33.13 -16.85
N PRO A 458 0.09 -32.90 -18.12
CA PRO A 458 -0.03 -31.55 -18.67
C PRO A 458 -1.06 -30.69 -17.93
N ARG A 459 -2.22 -31.26 -17.52
CA ARG A 459 -3.25 -30.54 -16.73
C ARG A 459 -2.72 -30.06 -15.39
N ARG A 460 -2.05 -30.94 -14.65
CA ARG A 460 -1.41 -30.59 -13.37
C ARG A 460 -0.39 -29.47 -13.54
N ARG A 461 0.47 -29.60 -14.55
CA ARG A 461 1.50 -28.59 -14.81
C ARG A 461 0.89 -27.24 -15.19
N ALA A 462 -0.14 -27.25 -16.04
CA ALA A 462 -0.86 -26.04 -16.42
C ALA A 462 -1.48 -25.33 -15.21
N MET A 463 -2.12 -26.08 -14.29
CA MET A 463 -2.69 -25.49 -13.07
C MET A 463 -1.63 -24.88 -12.15
N THR A 464 -0.49 -25.56 -11.96
CA THR A 464 0.62 -25.00 -11.18
C THR A 464 1.18 -23.72 -11.81
N LEU A 465 1.39 -23.70 -13.13
CA LEU A 465 1.88 -22.52 -13.84
C LEU A 465 0.88 -21.36 -13.81
N LEU A 466 -0.42 -21.65 -13.97
CA LEU A 466 -1.48 -20.64 -13.89
C LEU A 466 -1.53 -19.98 -12.51
N ARG A 467 -1.50 -20.78 -11.43
CA ARG A 467 -1.46 -20.23 -10.06
C ARG A 467 -0.20 -19.39 -9.83
N ASP A 468 0.96 -19.90 -10.23
CA ASP A 468 2.24 -19.18 -10.09
C ASP A 468 2.20 -17.81 -10.80
N ILE A 469 1.67 -17.78 -12.03
CA ILE A 469 1.48 -16.54 -12.80
C ILE A 469 0.46 -15.61 -12.13
N ASP A 470 -0.68 -16.14 -11.68
CA ASP A 470 -1.76 -15.36 -11.06
C ASP A 470 -1.29 -14.70 -9.76
N THR A 471 -0.76 -15.49 -8.83
CA THR A 471 -0.28 -15.02 -7.53
C THR A 471 0.90 -14.04 -7.66
N ALA A 472 1.82 -14.26 -8.61
CA ALA A 472 3.02 -13.42 -8.71
C ALA A 472 2.84 -12.16 -9.58
N LEU A 473 1.93 -12.14 -10.56
CA LEU A 473 1.74 -10.99 -11.48
C LEU A 473 0.41 -10.26 -11.32
N LEU A 474 -0.66 -10.96 -10.97
CA LEU A 474 -2.02 -10.43 -11.01
C LEU A 474 -2.54 -10.09 -9.61
N GLU A 475 -2.12 -10.83 -8.59
CA GLU A 475 -2.34 -10.55 -7.16
C GLU A 475 -1.26 -9.65 -6.55
#